data_AF-A0A1G3IIN1-F1
#
_entry.id   AF-A0A1G3IIN1-F1
#
_cell.length_a   1.000
_cell.length_b   1.000
_cell.length_c   1.000
_cell.angle_alpha   90.00
_cell.angle_beta   90.00
_cell.angle_gamma   90.00
#
_symmetry.space_group_name_H-M   'P 1'
#
loop_
_entity.id
_entity.type
_entity.pdbx_description
1 polymer ?
#
loop_
_entity_poly.entity_id
_entity_poly.type
_entity_poly.pdbx_seq_one_letter_code
_entity_poly.pdbx_strand_id
1 'polypeptide(L)' 'MPKSTPVAIRKKLSDMIGKINSDPAFIKKMEEGGFAMVDYSYGVSNDKFQEQIAKEITAAGKEAGMIK' A
#
# COMPACT_ATOMS: atom_id res chain seq x y z
N MET A 1 -0.72 5.94 -8.55
CA MET A 1 -0.65 6.31 -10.00
C MET A 1 -2.03 6.76 -10.46
N PRO A 2 -2.14 7.80 -11.31
CA PRO A 2 -3.41 8.21 -11.91
C PRO A 2 -4.12 7.04 -12.62
N LYS A 3 -5.45 7.08 -12.63
CA LYS A 3 -6.28 6.06 -13.31
C LYS A 3 -6.09 6.05 -14.84
N SER A 4 -5.49 7.08 -15.42
CA SER A 4 -5.14 7.15 -16.84
C SER A 4 -3.81 6.48 -17.20
N THR A 5 -2.95 6.16 -16.22
CA THR A 5 -1.67 5.49 -16.52
C THR A 5 -1.93 4.08 -17.07
N PRO A 6 -1.30 3.67 -18.19
CA PRO A 6 -1.43 2.31 -18.70
C PRO A 6 -1.06 1.23 -17.67
N VAL A 7 -1.80 0.12 -17.67
CA VAL A 7 -1.62 -1.00 -16.73
C VAL A 7 -0.19 -1.54 -16.76
N ALA A 8 0.41 -1.66 -17.95
CA ALA A 8 1.78 -2.14 -18.10
C ALA A 8 2.80 -1.26 -17.36
N ILE A 9 2.61 0.07 -17.38
CA ILE A 9 3.48 1.01 -16.67
C ILE A 9 3.28 0.91 -15.15
N ARG A 10 2.04 0.72 -14.69
CA ARG A 10 1.76 0.52 -13.26
C ARG A 10 2.41 -0.76 -12.73
N LYS A 11 2.29 -1.87 -13.46
CA LYS A 11 2.94 -3.14 -13.11
C LYS A 11 4.46 -2.99 -13.07
N LYS A 12 5.05 -2.44 -14.13
CA LYS A 12 6.50 -2.22 -14.19
C LYS A 12 7.02 -1.40 -13.00
N LEU A 13 6.32 -0.33 -12.64
CA LEU A 13 6.71 0.48 -11.48
C LEU A 13 6.54 -0.28 -10.16
N SER A 14 5.44 -1.01 -9.99
CA SER A 14 5.23 -1.87 -8.81
C SER A 14 6.36 -2.88 -8.65
N ASP A 15 6.77 -3.53 -9.74
CA ASP A 15 7.86 -4.53 -9.70
C ASP A 15 9.20 -3.89 -9.33
N MET A 16 9.48 -2.68 -9.83
CA MET A 16 10.68 -1.92 -9.46
C MET A 16 10.69 -1.54 -7.98
N ILE A 17 9.56 -1.11 -7.44
CA ILE A 17 9.42 -0.79 -6.01
C ILE A 17 9.54 -2.07 -5.16
N GLY A 18 8.95 -3.17 -5.59
CA GLY A 18 9.07 -4.47 -4.91
C GLY A 18 10.53 -4.90 -4.74
N LYS A 19 11.37 -4.71 -5.77
CA LYS A 19 12.81 -4.99 -5.67
C LYS A 19 13.52 -4.13 -4.62
N ILE A 20 13.16 -2.84 -4.52
CA ILE A 20 13.73 -1.93 -3.51
C ILE A 20 13.26 -2.36 -2.10
N ASN A 21 11.98 -2.68 -1.96
CA ASN A 21 11.39 -3.06 -0.68
C ASN A 21 11.93 -4.41 -0.15
N SER A 22 12.46 -5.26 -1.03
CA SER A 22 13.10 -6.53 -0.66
C SER A 22 14.62 -6.40 -0.42
N ASP A 23 15.21 -5.21 -0.58
CA ASP A 23 16.63 -4.98 -0.29
C ASP A 23 16.86 -4.93 1.24
N PRO A 24 17.70 -5.81 1.81
CA PRO A 24 17.95 -5.83 3.26
C PRO A 24 18.47 -4.51 3.83
N ALA A 25 19.27 -3.75 3.07
CA ALA A 25 19.77 -2.45 3.53
C ALA A 25 18.65 -1.42 3.60
N PHE A 26 17.71 -1.48 2.65
CA PHE A 26 16.52 -0.63 2.66
C PHE A 26 15.57 -0.99 3.79
N ILE A 27 15.30 -2.29 4.00
CA ILE A 27 14.48 -2.79 5.11
C ILE A 27 15.03 -2.29 6.44
N LYS A 28 16.33 -2.48 6.69
CA LYS A 28 16.98 -2.03 7.92
C LYS A 28 16.80 -0.53 8.16
N LYS A 29 16.96 0.29 7.11
CA LYS A 29 16.76 1.73 7.20
C LYS A 29 15.31 2.11 7.54
N MET A 30 14.33 1.38 6.99
CA MET A 30 12.92 1.60 7.29
C MET A 30 12.59 1.20 8.73
N GLU A 31 13.11 0.06 9.20
CA GLU A 31 12.97 -0.40 10.58
C GLU A 31 13.60 0.57 11.59
N GLU A 32 14.81 1.07 11.31
CA GLU A 32 15.47 2.11 12.11
C GLU A 32 14.67 3.42 12.13
N GLY A 33 13.92 3.70 11.06
CA GLY A 33 12.98 4.81 10.97
C GLY A 33 11.64 4.58 11.67
N GLY A 34 11.43 3.41 12.28
CA GLY A 34 10.18 3.04 12.95
C GLY A 34 9.06 2.58 12.02
N PHE A 35 9.39 2.19 10.78
CA PHE A 35 8.43 1.67 9.81
C PHE A 35 8.45 0.15 9.75
N ALA A 36 7.27 -0.45 9.56
CA ALA A 36 7.14 -1.85 9.19
C ALA A 36 7.00 -1.99 7.68
N MET A 37 7.76 -2.92 7.10
CA MET A 37 7.67 -3.22 5.67
C MET A 37 6.45 -4.09 5.38
N VAL A 38 5.67 -3.69 4.38
CA VAL A 38 4.48 -4.42 3.92
C VAL A 38 4.56 -4.63 2.41
N ASP A 39 4.18 -5.81 1.95
CA ASP A 39 4.17 -6.15 0.52
C ASP A 39 2.75 -6.20 -0.03
N TYR A 40 2.37 -5.12 -0.72
CA TYR A 40 1.14 -5.04 -1.50
C TYR A 40 1.47 -4.79 -2.96
N SER A 41 1.89 -5.86 -3.64
CA SER A 41 2.11 -5.86 -5.08
C SER A 41 0.86 -5.44 -5.87
N TYR A 42 1.05 -4.82 -7.04
CA TYR A 42 -0.04 -4.37 -7.91
C TYR A 42 -1.00 -5.51 -8.28
N GLY A 43 -2.30 -5.25 -8.17
CA GLY A 43 -3.36 -6.18 -8.53
C GLY A 43 -4.22 -6.57 -7.32
N VAL A 44 -4.75 -7.79 -7.36
CA VAL A 44 -5.84 -8.22 -6.47
C VAL A 44 -5.49 -8.12 -4.98
N SER A 45 -4.23 -8.36 -4.59
CA SER A 45 -3.81 -8.24 -3.20
C SER A 45 -3.88 -6.81 -2.70
N ASN A 46 -3.33 -5.86 -3.46
CA ASN A 46 -3.42 -4.44 -3.14
C ASN A 46 -4.88 -3.93 -3.20
N ASP A 47 -5.67 -4.37 -4.17
CA ASP A 47 -7.07 -3.94 -4.30
C ASP A 47 -7.91 -4.38 -3.09
N LYS A 48 -7.75 -5.65 -2.67
CA LYS A 48 -8.41 -6.18 -1.46
C LYS A 48 -7.98 -5.45 -0.19
N PHE A 49 -6.69 -5.18 -0.05
CA PHE A 49 -6.17 -4.44 1.10
C PHE A 49 -6.78 -3.03 1.18
N GLN A 50 -6.82 -2.30 0.06
CA GLN A 50 -7.41 -0.96 0.00
C GLN A 50 -8.91 -0.99 0.34
N GLU A 51 -9.65 -1.98 -0.17
CA GLU A 51 -11.07 -2.15 0.15
C GLU A 51 -11.29 -2.42 1.64
N GLN A 52 -10.50 -3.35 2.22
CA GLN A 52 -10.60 -3.68 3.64
C GLN A 52 -10.30 -2.48 4.53
N ILE A 53 -9.17 -1.80 4.31
CA ILE A 53 -8.77 -0.64 5.12
C ILE A 53 -9.78 0.51 4.97
N ALA A 54 -10.28 0.77 3.75
CA ALA A 54 -11.30 1.79 3.55
C ALA A 54 -12.57 1.48 4.36
N LYS A 55 -13.00 0.22 4.39
CA LYS A 55 -14.14 -0.22 5.19
C LYS A 55 -13.89 -0.05 6.69
N GLU A 56 -12.75 -0.51 7.19
CA GLU A 56 -12.40 -0.45 8.61
C GLU A 56 -12.28 1.00 9.09
N ILE A 57 -11.57 1.85 8.37
CA ILE A 57 -11.41 3.28 8.72
C ILE A 57 -12.75 4.01 8.65
N THR A 58 -13.59 3.70 7.65
CA THR A 58 -14.93 4.32 7.56
C THR A 58 -15.81 3.91 8.73
N ALA A 59 -15.79 2.64 9.13
CA ALA A 59 -16.54 2.16 10.28
C ALA A 59 -16.09 2.85 11.58
N ALA A 60 -14.77 2.88 11.83
CA ALA A 60 -14.21 3.58 12.99
C ALA A 60 -14.55 5.08 12.98
N GLY A 61 -14.51 5.73 11.81
CA GLY A 61 -14.90 7.13 11.66
C GLY A 61 -16.38 7.39 11.98
N LYS A 62 -17.28 6.45 11.65
CA LYS A 62 -18.70 6.51 12.05
C LYS A 62 -18.88 6.31 13.55
N GLU A 63 -18.21 5.32 14.13
CA GLU A 63 -18.24 5.05 15.57
C GLU A 63 -17.72 6.24 16.38
N ALA A 64 -16.67 6.89 15.90
CA ALA A 64 -16.09 8.10 16.49
C ALA A 64 -16.91 9.38 16.21
N GLY A 65 -18.01 9.29 15.44
CA GLY A 65 -18.85 10.45 15.08
C GLY A 65 -18.21 11.45 14.11
N MET A 66 -17.10 11.09 13.47
CA MET A 66 -16.42 11.91 12.46
C MET A 66 -17.10 11.83 11.09
N ILE A 67 -17.78 10.71 10.81
CA ILE A 67 -18.55 10.48 9.59
C ILE A 67 -20.02 10.31 9.98
N LYS A 68 -20.89 11.14 9.42
CA LYS A 68 -22.35 11.10 9.64
C LYS A 68 -23.03 10.08 8.74
#